data_AF-A0A8C9LL37-F1
#
_entry.id   AF-A0A8C9LL37-F1
#
_cell.length_a   1.000
_cell.length_b   1.000
_cell.length_c   1.000
_cell.angle_alpha   90.00
_cell.angle_beta   90.00
_cell.angle_gamma   90.00
#
_symmetry.space_group_name_H-M   'P 1'
#
loop_
_entity.id
_entity.type
_entity.pdbx_description
1 polymer ?
#
loop_
_entity_poly.entity_id
_entity_poly.type
_entity_poly.pdbx_seq_one_letter_code
_entity_poly.pdbx_strand_id
1 'polypeptide(L)' 'MDPFVVLVLCLSFVLLFSLWRQSSGRRKLPPGPTPLPIIGNMLQIDVKDICKSFSNVSMLYVPPVTCKG' A
#
# COMPACT_ATOMS: atom_id res chain seq x y z
N MET A 1 5.01 -33.81 1.60
CA MET A 1 5.81 -32.77 2.26
C MET A 1 5.36 -32.75 3.69
N ASP A 2 6.25 -33.03 4.64
CA ASP A 2 5.87 -33.09 6.06
C ASP A 2 5.32 -31.74 6.51
N PRO A 3 4.12 -31.68 7.14
CA PRO A 3 3.51 -30.40 7.54
C PRO A 3 4.42 -29.59 8.47
N PHE A 4 5.27 -30.27 9.25
CA PHE A 4 6.31 -29.64 10.06
C PHE A 4 7.35 -28.89 9.22
N VAL A 5 7.79 -29.45 8.09
CA VAL A 5 8.78 -28.83 7.20
C VAL A 5 8.19 -27.57 6.56
N VAL A 6 6.91 -27.61 6.16
CA VAL A 6 6.22 -26.44 5.59
C VAL A 6 6.07 -25.33 6.64
N LEU A 7 5.71 -25.68 7.87
CA LEU A 7 5.56 -24.71 8.96
C LEU A 7 6.90 -24.02 9.29
N VAL A 8 7.97 -24.79 9.43
CA VAL A 8 9.32 -24.26 9.70
C VAL A 8 9.80 -23.37 8.58
N LEU A 9 9.60 -23.78 7.32
CA LEU A 9 9.97 -22.98 6.16
C LEU A 9 9.19 -21.66 6.11
N CYS A 10 7.88 -21.70 6.35
CA CYS A 10 7.03 -20.51 6.35
C CYS A 10 7.43 -19.52 7.46
N LEU A 11 7.65 -20.02 8.68
CA LEU A 11 8.12 -19.19 9.80
C LEU A 11 9.48 -18.56 9.50
N SER A 12 10.42 -19.34 8.94
CA SER A 12 11.74 -18.82 8.56
C SER A 12 11.64 -17.71 7.51
N PHE A 13 10.73 -17.84 6.54
CA PHE A 13 10.53 -16.86 5.48
C PHE A 13 9.93 -15.55 6.02
N VAL A 14 8.95 -15.65 6.91
CA VAL A 14 8.32 -14.48 7.57
C VAL A 14 9.32 -13.73 8.45
N LEU A 15 10.16 -14.47 9.20
CA LEU A 15 11.22 -13.89 10.03
C LEU A 15 12.25 -13.14 9.18
N LEU A 16 12.74 -13.77 8.10
CA LEU A 16 13.69 -13.15 7.17
C LEU A 16 13.11 -11.91 6.50
N PHE A 17 11.85 -11.96 6.05
CA PHE A 17 11.18 -10.82 5.42
C PHE A 17 11.00 -9.65 6.40
N SER A 18 10.67 -9.96 7.66
CA SER A 18 10.52 -8.95 8.71
C SER A 18 11.85 -8.28 9.05
N LEU A 19 12.93 -9.06 9.19
CA LEU A 19 14.27 -8.54 9.45
C LEU A 19 14.79 -7.72 8.28
N TRP A 20 14.50 -8.13 7.04
CA TRP A 20 14.87 -7.37 5.84
C TRP A 20 14.17 -6.01 5.78
N ARG A 21 12.85 -5.99 6.05
CA ARG A 21 12.05 -4.76 6.11
C ARG A 21 12.45 -3.84 7.26
N GLN A 22 12.91 -4.40 8.38
CA GLN A 22 13.39 -3.62 9.52
C GLN A 22 14.80 -3.08 9.27
N SER A 23 15.66 -3.84 8.59
CA SER A 23 17.02 -3.44 8.24
C SER A 23 17.03 -2.30 7.23
N SER A 24 16.09 -2.28 6.28
CA SER A 24 15.99 -1.21 5.28
C SER A 24 15.63 0.16 5.87
N GLY A 25 15.00 0.21 7.05
CA GLY A 25 14.59 1.46 7.71
C GLY A 25 15.55 2.00 8.78
N ARG A 26 16.64 1.30 9.12
CA ARG A 26 17.40 1.58 10.38
C ARG A 26 18.85 2.06 10.22
N ARG A 27 19.35 2.29 9.00
CA ARG A 27 20.73 2.76 8.80
C ARG A 27 20.82 4.29 8.72
N LYS A 28 21.11 4.92 9.88
CA LYS A 28 21.80 6.23 10.07
C LYS A 28 21.10 7.55 9.66
N LEU A 29 19.85 7.81 10.01
CA LEU A 29 19.28 9.16 9.97
C LEU A 29 18.39 9.42 11.21
N PRO A 30 18.18 10.69 11.63
CA PRO A 30 17.43 11.02 12.85
C PRO A 30 16.06 10.34 12.83
N PRO A 31 15.45 10.03 13.99
CA PRO A 31 14.16 9.33 14.07
C PRO A 31 13.06 10.16 13.39
N GLY A 32 12.93 9.98 12.09
CA GLY A 32 12.00 10.68 11.20
C GLY A 32 10.71 9.88 11.00
N PRO A 33 9.64 10.55 10.54
CA PRO A 33 8.29 10.03 10.54
C PRO A 33 8.18 8.73 9.73
N THR A 34 7.21 7.93 10.18
CA THR A 34 7.00 6.50 9.97
C THR A 34 7.29 5.91 8.59
N PRO A 35 7.67 4.61 8.51
CA PRO A 35 8.35 3.94 7.40
C PRO A 35 7.56 3.74 6.09
N LEU A 36 6.41 4.37 5.92
CA LEU A 36 5.58 4.27 4.71
C LEU A 36 5.32 5.63 4.04
N PRO A 37 6.30 6.56 3.91
CA PRO A 37 6.05 7.80 3.18
C PRO A 37 5.91 7.53 1.67
N ILE A 38 6.53 6.47 1.13
CA ILE A 38 6.47 6.15 -0.31
C ILE A 38 5.24 5.31 -0.65
N ILE A 39 4.97 4.19 0.05
CA ILE A 39 3.70 3.46 -0.13
C ILE A 39 2.52 4.37 0.25
N GLY A 40 2.62 5.15 1.33
CA GLY A 40 1.56 6.09 1.73
C GLY A 40 1.33 7.21 0.72
N ASN A 41 2.39 7.75 0.10
CA ASN A 41 2.25 8.76 -0.95
C ASN A 41 1.83 8.15 -2.31
N MET A 42 2.30 6.94 -2.64
CA MET A 42 1.95 6.26 -3.88
C MET A 42 0.51 5.72 -3.85
N LEU A 43 0.05 5.18 -2.72
CA LEU A 43 -1.35 4.82 -2.51
C LEU A 43 -2.24 6.07 -2.52
N GLN A 44 -1.81 7.19 -1.93
CA GLN A 44 -2.56 8.44 -2.01
C GLN A 44 -2.59 9.04 -3.42
N ILE A 45 -1.49 8.97 -4.18
CA ILE A 45 -1.42 9.45 -5.56
C ILE A 45 -2.27 8.55 -6.48
N ASP A 46 -2.12 7.24 -6.38
CA ASP A 46 -2.89 6.25 -7.16
C ASP A 46 -4.39 6.37 -6.87
N VAL A 47 -4.79 6.42 -5.60
CA VAL A 47 -6.21 6.63 -5.22
C VAL A 47 -6.74 7.99 -5.71
N LYS A 48 -5.95 9.07 -5.64
CA LYS A 48 -6.36 10.38 -6.16
C LYS A 48 -6.49 10.39 -7.68
N ASP A 49 -5.61 9.70 -8.40
CA ASP A 49 -5.66 9.60 -9.86
C ASP A 49 -6.82 8.72 -10.33
N ILE A 50 -7.04 7.59 -9.66
CA ILE A 50 -8.20 6.72 -9.86
C ILE A 50 -9.51 7.48 -9.60
N CYS A 51 -9.63 8.22 -8.50
CA CYS A 51 -10.82 9.04 -8.23
C CYS A 51 -11.05 10.12 -9.30
N LYS A 52 -9.98 10.72 -9.83
CA LYS A 52 -10.08 11.74 -10.88
C LYS A 52 -10.50 11.14 -12.22
N SER A 53 -9.96 9.98 -12.58
CA SER A 53 -10.35 9.24 -13.78
C SER A 53 -11.80 8.75 -13.68
N PHE A 54 -12.17 8.21 -12.51
CA PHE A 54 -13.54 7.79 -12.21
C PHE A 54 -14.54 8.95 -12.25
N SER A 55 -14.18 10.14 -11.76
CA SER A 55 -15.03 11.33 -11.86
C SER A 55 -15.25 11.77 -13.31
N ASN A 56 -14.23 11.68 -14.18
CA ASN A 56 -14.38 12.00 -15.61
C ASN A 56 -15.26 10.98 -16.33
N VAL A 57 -15.09 9.69 -16.03
CA VAL A 57 -15.94 8.62 -16.58
C VAL A 57 -17.37 8.75 -16.04
N SER A 58 -17.53 9.04 -14.75
CA SER A 58 -18.83 9.26 -14.14
C SER A 58 -19.55 10.45 -14.75
N MET A 59 -18.87 11.54 -15.13
CA MET A 59 -19.48 12.66 -15.88
C MET A 59 -19.97 12.26 -17.28
N LEU A 60 -19.35 11.25 -17.90
CA LEU A 60 -19.70 10.80 -19.24
C LEU A 60 -20.89 9.83 -19.26
N TYR A 61 -20.98 8.98 -18.24
CA TYR A 61 -22.05 7.98 -18.10
C TYR A 61 -23.22 8.43 -17.24
N VAL A 62 -22.94 9.28 -16.23
CA VAL A 62 -23.94 9.96 -15.42
C VAL A 62 -23.93 11.40 -15.93
N PRO A 63 -24.85 11.79 -16.86
CA PRO A 63 -25.04 13.21 -17.15
C PRO A 63 -25.21 13.93 -15.81
N PRO A 64 -24.75 15.19 -15.66
CA PRO A 64 -24.78 15.89 -14.39
C PRO A 64 -26.20 15.83 -13.84
N VAL A 65 -26.46 14.86 -12.96
CA VAL A 65 -27.71 14.70 -12.27
C VAL A 65 -27.64 15.82 -11.28
N THR A 66 -28.22 16.94 -11.69
CA THR A 66 -28.52 18.09 -10.85
C THR A 66 -29.40 17.56 -9.72
N CYS A 67 -28.77 17.08 -8.66
CA CYS A 67 -29.42 16.99 -7.38
C CYS A 67 -29.65 18.43 -6.93
N LYS A 68 -30.94 18.75 -6.74
CA LYS A 68 -31.56 19.96 -6.15
C LYS A 68 -31.89 21.12 -7.10
N GLY A 69 -33.08 21.75 -7.00
CA GLY A 69 -34.06 21.77 -5.90
C GLY A 69 -33.74 22.86 -4.89
#